data_AF-A0A2Y8J9K8-F1
#
_entry.id   AF-A0A2Y8J9K8-F1
#
_cell.length_a   1.000
_cell.length_b   1.000
_cell.length_c   1.000
_cell.angle_alpha   90.00
_cell.angle_beta   90.00
_cell.angle_gamma   90.00
#
_symmetry.space_group_name_H-M   'P 1'
#
loop_
_entity.id
_entity.type
_entity.pdbx_description
1 polymer ?
#
loop_
_entity_poly.entity_id
_entity_poly.type
_entity_poly.pdbx_seq_one_letter_code
_entity_poly.pdbx_strand_id
1 'polypeptide(L)'
;MKFALNITNWQALAPGLSDVQQWQAWSRQPWAIDPAAPLAKLSELPMMTARRLSSGSKLAVECGLAMLRRYQPDAVLYTSRHGELERNYRIVHALATEQALSPTDFALSVHNSSVGNLTIVAKQPIVSSSLSAGRDSFQQGLCEVLSLLQAGYQRVLMVDFDGFLPEFYHPQLPAEMPTWPYAVALVIEAGDDWQCETQPAIAVNETTLPQSILFLQHYLQNADAFSLPGERVQWRWSRR
;
A
#
# COMPACT_ATOMS: atom_id res chain seq x y z
N MET A 1 -11.20 17.14 8.23
CA MET A 1 -11.03 15.98 9.11
C MET A 1 -9.76 16.13 9.91
N LYS A 2 -9.77 15.72 11.17
CA LYS A 2 -8.62 15.71 12.07
C LYS A 2 -8.60 14.40 12.85
N PHE A 3 -7.46 13.75 12.94
CA PHE A 3 -7.29 12.50 13.69
C PHE A 3 -5.89 12.37 14.27
N ALA A 4 -5.73 11.42 15.19
CA ALA A 4 -4.45 11.07 15.79
C ALA A 4 -4.33 9.55 15.94
N LEU A 5 -3.10 9.04 15.90
CA LEU A 5 -2.79 7.62 16.01
C LEU A 5 -1.33 7.40 16.41
N ASN A 6 -1.00 6.17 16.82
CA ASN A 6 0.36 5.71 17.01
C ASN A 6 0.75 4.73 15.91
N ILE A 7 1.96 4.87 15.38
CA ILE A 7 2.56 3.90 14.46
C ILE A 7 3.68 3.19 15.22
N THR A 8 3.44 1.95 15.60
CA THR A 8 4.35 1.18 16.44
C THR A 8 5.39 0.43 15.64
N ASN A 9 5.12 0.13 14.36
CA ASN A 9 6.07 -0.50 13.46
C ASN A 9 5.72 -0.32 11.99
N TRP A 10 6.68 -0.60 11.12
CA TRP A 10 6.52 -0.54 9.68
C TRP A 10 7.39 -1.57 8.95
N GLN A 11 7.01 -1.89 7.72
CA GLN A 11 7.85 -2.58 6.74
C GLN A 11 7.45 -2.14 5.34
N ALA A 12 8.41 -2.01 4.44
CA ALA A 12 8.12 -1.62 3.07
C ALA A 12 9.02 -2.35 2.06
N LEU A 13 8.49 -2.54 0.86
CA LEU A 13 9.18 -3.15 -0.27
C LEU A 13 8.95 -2.29 -1.52
N ALA A 14 10.02 -1.93 -2.19
CA ALA A 14 10.03 -1.25 -3.48
C ALA A 14 11.30 -1.68 -4.26
N PRO A 15 11.41 -1.39 -5.57
CA PRO A 15 12.62 -1.65 -6.35
C PRO A 15 13.87 -1.11 -5.64
N GLY A 16 14.84 -1.99 -5.36
CA GLY A 16 16.08 -1.63 -4.66
C GLY A 16 15.98 -1.31 -3.17
N LEU A 17 14.78 -1.36 -2.56
CA LEU A 17 14.54 -1.00 -1.15
C LEU A 17 13.72 -2.09 -0.44
N SER A 18 14.33 -2.76 0.54
CA SER A 18 13.72 -3.92 1.19
C SER A 18 13.99 -4.10 2.67
N ASP A 19 15.15 -3.64 3.14
CA ASP A 19 15.49 -3.69 4.56
C ASP A 19 15.46 -2.30 5.22
N VAL A 20 15.47 -2.30 6.55
CA VAL A 20 15.38 -1.08 7.35
C VAL A 20 16.54 -0.12 7.07
N GLN A 21 17.75 -0.63 6.83
CA GLN A 21 18.93 0.21 6.59
C GLN A 21 18.85 0.89 5.23
N GLN A 22 18.41 0.18 4.19
CA GLN A 22 18.18 0.73 2.85
C GLN A 22 17.14 1.86 2.89
N TRP A 23 16.01 1.64 3.54
CA TRP A 23 14.96 2.66 3.68
C TRP A 23 15.39 3.87 4.51
N GLN A 24 16.16 3.67 5.59
CA GLN A 24 16.73 4.75 6.40
C GLN A 24 17.78 5.57 5.65
N ALA A 25 18.60 4.92 4.81
CA ALA A 25 19.56 5.61 3.96
C ALA A 25 18.83 6.40 2.85
N TRP A 26 17.85 5.76 2.21
CA TRP A 26 17.01 6.38 1.18
C TRP A 26 16.22 7.56 1.73
N SER A 27 15.68 7.49 2.95
CA SER A 27 14.91 8.61 3.50
C SER A 27 15.73 9.89 3.68
N ARG A 28 17.05 9.80 3.83
CA ARG A 28 17.94 10.96 4.06
C ARG A 28 18.41 11.64 2.78
N GLN A 29 18.15 11.06 1.62
CA GLN A 29 18.57 11.60 0.34
C GLN A 29 17.38 11.51 -0.63
N PRO A 30 17.02 12.56 -1.38
CA PRO A 30 15.75 12.63 -2.12
C PRO A 30 15.71 11.74 -3.37
N TRP A 31 16.48 10.64 -3.43
CA TRP A 31 16.60 9.80 -4.61
C TRP A 31 15.24 9.29 -5.06
N ALA A 32 14.95 9.44 -6.35
CA ALA A 32 13.90 8.68 -6.98
C ALA A 32 14.18 7.17 -6.78
N ILE A 33 13.12 6.38 -6.65
CA ILE A 33 13.22 4.93 -6.68
C ILE A 33 13.45 4.53 -8.14
N ASP A 34 14.56 3.84 -8.42
CA ASP A 34 14.85 3.32 -9.75
C ASP A 34 13.94 2.11 -10.04
N PRO A 35 12.98 2.22 -10.97
CA PRO A 35 12.06 1.12 -11.29
C PRO A 35 12.76 -0.12 -11.85
N ALA A 36 13.97 0.04 -12.39
CA ALA A 36 14.76 -1.06 -12.94
C ALA A 36 15.57 -1.83 -11.87
N ALA A 37 15.64 -1.31 -10.64
CA ALA A 37 16.31 -1.99 -9.55
C ALA A 37 15.59 -3.31 -9.18
N PRO A 38 16.33 -4.33 -8.72
CA PRO A 38 15.72 -5.61 -8.39
C PRO A 38 14.79 -5.49 -7.17
N LEU A 39 13.64 -6.18 -7.23
CA LEU A 39 12.83 -6.43 -6.05
C LEU A 39 13.50 -7.46 -5.15
N ALA A 40 13.35 -7.30 -3.84
CA ALA A 40 13.89 -8.25 -2.88
C ALA A 40 13.25 -9.63 -3.00
N LYS A 41 14.03 -10.64 -2.60
CA LYS A 41 13.55 -12.01 -2.54
C LYS A 41 12.53 -12.16 -1.41
N LEU A 42 11.36 -12.67 -1.76
CA LEU A 42 10.29 -12.99 -0.81
C LEU A 42 10.70 -14.17 0.06
N SER A 43 10.47 -14.04 1.36
CA SER A 43 10.90 -14.97 2.41
C SER A 43 9.74 -15.51 3.25
N GLU A 44 8.66 -14.74 3.40
CA GLU A 44 7.46 -15.14 4.14
C GLU A 44 6.47 -15.90 3.26
N LEU A 45 6.31 -15.44 2.01
CA LEU A 45 5.30 -15.95 1.09
C LEU A 45 5.76 -17.27 0.45
N PRO A 46 4.99 -18.38 0.60
CA PRO A 46 5.32 -19.64 -0.06
C PRO A 46 5.37 -19.48 -1.58
N MET A 47 6.42 -20.02 -2.22
CA MET A 47 6.70 -19.80 -3.65
C MET A 47 5.52 -20.17 -4.57
N MET A 48 4.79 -21.23 -4.26
CA MET A 48 3.63 -21.66 -5.07
C MET A 48 2.48 -20.63 -5.02
N THR A 49 2.27 -19.99 -3.86
CA THR A 49 1.30 -18.88 -3.72
C THR A 49 1.84 -17.63 -4.41
N ALA A 50 3.12 -17.31 -4.21
CA ALA A 50 3.76 -16.16 -4.84
C ALA A 50 3.65 -16.18 -6.37
N ARG A 51 3.73 -17.34 -7.01
CA ARG A 51 3.56 -17.48 -8.47
C ARG A 51 2.15 -17.14 -8.97
N ARG A 52 1.14 -17.22 -8.11
CA ARG A 52 -0.26 -16.96 -8.46
C ARG A 52 -0.68 -15.52 -8.25
N LEU A 53 0.07 -14.71 -7.50
CA LEU A 53 -0.25 -13.31 -7.18
C LEU A 53 0.32 -12.33 -8.23
N SER A 54 -0.27 -11.14 -8.33
CA SER A 54 0.23 -10.03 -9.16
C SER A 54 1.48 -9.39 -8.54
N SER A 55 2.17 -8.50 -9.25
CA SER A 55 3.44 -7.95 -8.78
C SER A 55 3.30 -7.21 -7.43
N GLY A 56 2.31 -6.32 -7.30
CA GLY A 56 2.01 -5.60 -6.06
C GLY A 56 1.45 -6.49 -4.96
N SER A 57 0.53 -7.40 -5.31
CA SER A 57 -0.07 -8.33 -4.33
C SER A 57 0.97 -9.23 -3.66
N LYS A 58 2.00 -9.67 -4.39
CA LYS A 58 3.14 -10.41 -3.80
C LYS A 58 3.83 -9.62 -2.69
N LEU A 59 4.14 -8.35 -2.94
CA LEU A 59 4.82 -7.48 -1.97
C LEU A 59 3.92 -7.19 -0.78
N ALA A 60 2.64 -6.92 -1.04
CA ALA A 60 1.65 -6.64 0.00
C ALA A 60 1.48 -7.83 0.95
N VAL A 61 1.28 -9.04 0.42
CA VAL A 61 1.15 -10.26 1.24
C VAL A 61 2.45 -10.60 1.96
N GLU A 62 3.62 -10.42 1.34
CA GLU A 62 4.92 -10.60 2.01
C GLU A 62 5.06 -9.68 3.23
N CYS A 63 4.83 -8.37 3.06
CA CYS A 63 4.86 -7.40 4.16
C CYS A 63 3.81 -7.75 5.23
N GLY A 64 2.60 -8.13 4.81
CA GLY A 64 1.53 -8.51 5.70
C GLY A 64 1.87 -9.72 6.57
N LEU A 65 2.40 -10.80 5.97
CA LEU A 65 2.82 -12.00 6.69
C LEU A 65 3.94 -11.71 7.70
N ALA A 66 4.92 -10.88 7.30
CA ALA A 66 5.99 -10.47 8.19
C ALA A 66 5.46 -9.71 9.43
N MET A 67 4.52 -8.78 9.23
CA MET A 67 3.90 -8.01 10.31
C MET A 67 2.98 -8.89 11.19
N LEU A 68 2.16 -9.77 10.59
CA LEU A 68 1.31 -10.71 11.32
C LEU A 68 2.12 -11.56 12.30
N ARG A 69 3.23 -12.13 11.83
CA ARG A 69 4.11 -12.98 12.65
C ARG A 69 4.72 -12.24 13.84
N ARG A 70 5.07 -10.97 13.68
CA ARG A 70 5.79 -10.19 14.70
C ARG A 70 4.88 -9.47 15.69
N TYR A 71 3.72 -8.99 15.23
CA TYR A 71 2.90 -8.04 15.99
C TYR A 71 1.48 -8.50 16.26
N GLN A 72 0.99 -9.59 15.66
CA GLN A 72 -0.35 -10.15 15.92
C GLN A 72 -1.47 -9.09 15.95
N PRO A 73 -1.69 -8.34 14.85
CA PRO A 73 -2.78 -7.37 14.77
C PRO A 73 -4.15 -8.06 14.82
N ASP A 74 -5.15 -7.36 15.36
CA ASP A 74 -6.52 -7.86 15.54
C ASP A 74 -7.37 -7.67 14.27
N ALA A 75 -6.99 -6.72 13.43
CA ALA A 75 -7.62 -6.44 12.14
C ALA A 75 -6.58 -6.05 11.08
N VAL A 76 -6.92 -6.28 9.81
CA VAL A 76 -6.08 -5.95 8.66
C VAL A 76 -6.85 -5.11 7.64
N LEU A 77 -6.20 -4.08 7.10
CA LEU A 77 -6.73 -3.24 6.03
C LEU A 77 -5.72 -3.20 4.88
N TYR A 78 -6.18 -3.47 3.66
CA TYR A 78 -5.35 -3.29 2.47
C TYR A 78 -5.88 -2.15 1.61
N THR A 79 -5.02 -1.20 1.28
CA THR A 79 -5.33 -0.08 0.38
C THR A 79 -4.56 -0.19 -0.92
N SER A 80 -5.22 0.16 -2.01
CA SER A 80 -4.58 0.23 -3.32
C SER A 80 -5.36 1.19 -4.21
N ARG A 81 -4.65 2.00 -5.00
CA ARG A 81 -5.29 2.90 -5.95
C ARG A 81 -5.76 2.13 -7.18
N HIS A 82 -4.95 1.20 -7.65
CA HIS A 82 -5.15 0.52 -8.93
C HIS A 82 -5.62 -0.94 -8.77
N GLY A 83 -5.52 -1.49 -7.57
CA GLY A 83 -5.91 -2.87 -7.25
C GLY A 83 -5.19 -3.88 -8.15
N GLU A 84 -5.94 -4.85 -8.67
CA GLU A 84 -5.43 -5.91 -9.54
C GLU A 84 -5.42 -5.49 -11.03
N LEU A 85 -4.90 -4.30 -11.33
CA LEU A 85 -4.95 -3.73 -12.69
C LEU A 85 -4.28 -4.63 -13.74
N GLU A 86 -3.17 -5.29 -13.40
CA GLU A 86 -2.51 -6.27 -14.27
C GLU A 86 -3.46 -7.42 -14.68
N ARG A 87 -4.32 -7.89 -13.76
CA ARG A 87 -5.31 -8.93 -14.05
C ARG A 87 -6.47 -8.40 -14.84
N ASN A 88 -6.99 -7.25 -14.44
CA ASN A 88 -8.10 -6.60 -15.12
C ASN A 88 -7.76 -6.34 -16.59
N TYR A 89 -6.54 -5.88 -16.87
CA TYR A 89 -6.03 -5.75 -18.23
C TYR A 89 -6.03 -7.08 -18.98
N ARG A 90 -5.45 -8.14 -18.40
CA ARG A 90 -5.42 -9.48 -19.03
C ARG A 90 -6.82 -10.01 -19.34
N ILE A 91 -7.78 -9.80 -18.45
CA ILE A 91 -9.19 -10.20 -18.62
C ILE A 91 -9.84 -9.42 -19.77
N VAL A 92 -9.72 -8.09 -19.76
CA VAL A 92 -10.30 -7.23 -20.81
C VAL A 92 -9.64 -7.49 -22.17
N HIS A 93 -8.32 -7.71 -22.19
CA HIS A 93 -7.59 -8.07 -23.40
C HIS A 93 -8.06 -9.42 -23.96
N ALA A 94 -8.23 -10.44 -23.10
CA ALA A 94 -8.76 -11.74 -23.53
C ALA A 94 -10.18 -11.60 -24.11
N LEU A 95 -11.06 -10.82 -23.49
CA LEU A 95 -12.39 -10.53 -24.03
C LEU A 95 -12.31 -9.84 -25.40
N ALA A 96 -11.46 -8.82 -25.53
CA ALA A 96 -11.30 -8.06 -26.78
C ALA A 96 -10.68 -8.89 -27.92
N THR A 97 -9.99 -9.99 -27.59
CA THR A 97 -9.34 -10.89 -28.54
C THR A 97 -10.05 -12.25 -28.65
N GLU A 98 -11.27 -12.36 -28.11
CA GLU A 98 -12.10 -13.57 -28.14
C GLU A 98 -11.40 -14.81 -27.55
N GLN A 99 -10.52 -14.61 -26.57
CA GLN A 99 -9.83 -15.67 -25.85
C GLN A 99 -10.61 -16.13 -24.61
N ALA A 100 -10.40 -17.39 -24.23
CA ALA A 100 -10.99 -17.94 -23.02
C ALA A 100 -10.45 -17.25 -21.76
N LEU A 101 -11.36 -16.92 -20.83
CA LEU A 101 -10.99 -16.35 -19.54
C LEU A 101 -10.46 -17.42 -18.57
N SER A 102 -9.37 -17.09 -17.89
CA SER A 102 -8.83 -17.90 -16.79
C SER A 102 -9.70 -17.72 -15.54
N PRO A 103 -10.35 -18.77 -15.01
CA PRO A 103 -11.17 -18.67 -13.79
C PRO A 103 -10.35 -18.20 -12.58
N THR A 104 -9.07 -18.59 -12.52
CA THR A 104 -8.16 -18.14 -11.46
C THR A 104 -7.81 -16.67 -11.59
N ASP A 105 -7.59 -16.16 -12.81
CA ASP A 105 -7.34 -14.73 -12.99
C ASP A 105 -8.56 -13.89 -12.62
N PHE A 106 -9.75 -14.33 -13.00
CA PHE A 106 -11.01 -13.68 -12.61
C PHE A 106 -11.24 -13.73 -11.09
N ALA A 107 -11.07 -14.89 -10.45
CA ALA A 107 -11.26 -15.02 -9.01
C ALA A 107 -10.26 -14.17 -8.20
N LEU A 108 -9.06 -13.93 -8.73
CA LEU A 108 -8.04 -13.09 -8.10
C LEU A 108 -8.08 -11.63 -8.56
N SER A 109 -8.99 -11.22 -9.45
CA SER A 109 -9.07 -9.83 -9.95
C SER A 109 -9.82 -8.88 -9.02
N VAL A 110 -10.45 -9.41 -7.97
CA VAL A 110 -11.10 -8.61 -6.93
C VAL A 110 -10.06 -7.84 -6.11
N HIS A 111 -10.39 -6.62 -5.70
CA HIS A 111 -9.48 -5.72 -4.98
C HIS A 111 -8.98 -6.33 -3.65
N ASN A 112 -9.85 -7.07 -2.96
CA ASN A 112 -9.53 -7.73 -1.69
C ASN A 112 -8.74 -9.04 -1.85
N SER A 113 -8.31 -9.42 -3.06
CA SER A 113 -7.59 -10.68 -3.27
C SER A 113 -6.29 -10.75 -2.47
N SER A 114 -5.55 -9.64 -2.33
CA SER A 114 -4.33 -9.56 -1.52
C SER A 114 -4.60 -9.87 -0.05
N VAL A 115 -5.56 -9.17 0.59
CA VAL A 115 -5.88 -9.41 2.01
C VAL A 115 -6.54 -10.78 2.24
N GLY A 116 -7.32 -11.28 1.28
CA GLY A 116 -7.86 -12.63 1.33
C GLY A 116 -6.76 -13.70 1.24
N ASN A 117 -5.75 -13.51 0.39
CA ASN A 117 -4.61 -14.43 0.32
C ASN A 117 -3.75 -14.37 1.60
N LEU A 118 -3.61 -13.19 2.21
CA LEU A 118 -2.94 -13.05 3.51
C LEU A 118 -3.59 -13.96 4.56
N THR A 119 -4.91 -13.85 4.76
CA THR A 119 -5.63 -14.62 5.79
C THR A 119 -5.60 -16.12 5.51
N ILE A 120 -5.71 -16.53 4.24
CA ILE A 120 -5.60 -17.93 3.81
C ILE A 120 -4.20 -18.48 4.10
N VAL A 121 -3.14 -17.78 3.71
CA VAL A 121 -1.76 -18.24 3.91
C VAL A 121 -1.39 -18.26 5.39
N ALA A 122 -1.78 -17.22 6.14
CA ALA A 122 -1.56 -17.15 7.58
C ALA A 122 -2.39 -18.19 8.35
N LYS A 123 -3.46 -18.73 7.74
CA LYS A 123 -4.46 -19.60 8.39
C LYS A 123 -5.10 -18.94 9.61
N GLN A 124 -5.35 -17.63 9.51
CA GLN A 124 -5.91 -16.84 10.60
C GLN A 124 -7.20 -16.14 10.13
N PRO A 125 -8.34 -16.33 10.82
CA PRO A 125 -9.59 -15.68 10.49
C PRO A 125 -9.63 -14.24 11.04
N ILE A 126 -8.69 -13.40 10.57
CA ILE A 126 -8.57 -12.01 11.02
C ILE A 126 -9.59 -11.15 10.29
N VAL A 127 -10.18 -10.20 11.02
CA VAL A 127 -11.09 -9.20 10.45
C VAL A 127 -10.34 -8.41 9.39
N SER A 128 -10.87 -8.42 8.17
CA SER A 128 -10.18 -7.85 7.00
C SER A 128 -11.07 -6.88 6.23
N SER A 129 -10.53 -5.73 5.87
CA SER A 129 -11.15 -4.76 4.96
C SER A 129 -10.21 -4.44 3.80
N SER A 130 -10.75 -3.89 2.71
CA SER A 130 -9.98 -3.48 1.56
C SER A 130 -10.60 -2.25 0.90
N LEU A 131 -9.78 -1.23 0.62
CA LEU A 131 -10.27 0.11 0.27
C LEU A 131 -9.47 0.70 -0.91
N SER A 132 -10.19 1.43 -1.77
CA SER A 132 -9.60 2.28 -2.80
C SER A 132 -10.27 3.65 -2.78
N ALA A 133 -9.46 4.71 -2.87
CA ALA A 133 -9.92 6.10 -2.90
C ALA A 133 -9.06 6.96 -3.84
N GLY A 134 -8.65 6.40 -4.97
CA GLY A 134 -7.83 7.12 -5.95
C GLY A 134 -6.46 7.50 -5.38
N ARG A 135 -6.01 8.73 -5.63
CA ARG A 135 -4.73 9.26 -5.11
C ARG A 135 -4.67 9.25 -3.58
N ASP A 136 -5.81 9.39 -2.93
CA ASP A 136 -5.94 9.47 -1.47
C ASP A 136 -6.16 8.10 -0.81
N SER A 137 -5.95 6.99 -1.53
CA SER A 137 -6.20 5.63 -1.01
C SER A 137 -5.50 5.35 0.32
N PHE A 138 -4.22 5.71 0.45
CA PHE A 138 -3.45 5.57 1.69
C PHE A 138 -4.08 6.41 2.81
N GLN A 139 -4.28 7.71 2.60
CA GLN A 139 -4.79 8.59 3.65
C GLN A 139 -6.22 8.27 4.07
N GLN A 140 -7.08 7.92 3.11
CA GLN A 140 -8.46 7.48 3.41
C GLN A 140 -8.47 6.11 4.09
N GLY A 141 -7.49 5.26 3.81
CA GLY A 141 -7.27 4.02 4.56
C GLY A 141 -7.05 4.26 6.05
N LEU A 142 -6.36 5.33 6.43
CA LEU A 142 -6.18 5.68 7.83
C LEU A 142 -7.50 6.04 8.52
N CYS A 143 -8.48 6.60 7.79
CA CYS A 143 -9.84 6.80 8.30
C CYS A 143 -10.51 5.46 8.66
N GLU A 144 -10.36 4.46 7.79
CA GLU A 144 -10.88 3.11 8.03
C GLU A 144 -10.15 2.43 9.19
N VAL A 145 -8.83 2.61 9.33
CA VAL A 145 -8.07 2.16 10.50
C VAL A 145 -8.64 2.74 11.79
N LEU A 146 -8.93 4.05 11.82
CA LEU A 146 -9.51 4.70 13.00
C LEU A 146 -10.91 4.16 13.31
N SER A 147 -11.72 3.89 12.29
CA SER A 147 -13.03 3.24 12.47
C SER A 147 -12.90 1.86 13.10
N LEU A 148 -11.90 1.06 12.68
CA LEU A 148 -11.59 -0.22 13.29
C LEU A 148 -11.13 -0.07 14.75
N LEU A 149 -10.23 0.88 15.03
CA LEU A 149 -9.79 1.16 16.40
C LEU A 149 -10.97 1.58 17.30
N GLN A 150 -11.86 2.44 16.80
CA GLN A 150 -13.08 2.85 17.52
C GLN A 150 -14.07 1.70 17.72
N ALA A 151 -14.10 0.73 16.81
CA ALA A 151 -14.89 -0.49 16.94
C ALA A 151 -14.33 -1.49 17.98
N GLY A 152 -13.16 -1.20 18.57
CA GLY A 152 -12.58 -1.96 19.68
C GLY A 152 -11.38 -2.83 19.32
N TYR A 153 -10.94 -2.86 18.05
CA TYR A 153 -9.67 -3.50 17.69
C TYR A 153 -8.51 -2.68 18.28
N GLN A 154 -7.51 -3.32 18.87
CA GLN A 154 -6.44 -2.61 19.57
C GLN A 154 -5.26 -2.31 18.65
N ARG A 155 -4.98 -3.24 17.73
CA ARG A 155 -3.89 -3.14 16.77
C ARG A 155 -4.38 -3.46 15.37
N VAL A 156 -4.24 -2.50 14.46
CA VAL A 156 -4.62 -2.65 13.05
C VAL A 156 -3.37 -2.64 12.18
N LEU A 157 -3.25 -3.65 11.32
CA LEU A 157 -2.23 -3.65 10.27
C LEU A 157 -2.84 -3.07 8.99
N MET A 158 -2.28 -1.96 8.52
CA MET A 158 -2.60 -1.39 7.23
C MET A 158 -1.50 -1.69 6.23
N VAL A 159 -1.84 -2.15 5.03
CA VAL A 159 -0.89 -2.38 3.93
C VAL A 159 -1.37 -1.61 2.69
N ASP A 160 -0.61 -0.59 2.29
CA ASP A 160 -0.83 0.16 1.06
C ASP A 160 0.08 -0.37 -0.05
N PHE A 161 -0.48 -0.64 -1.22
CA PHE A 161 0.27 -1.25 -2.32
C PHE A 161 -0.30 -0.87 -3.68
N ASP A 162 0.54 -0.95 -4.71
CA ASP A 162 0.09 -1.08 -6.10
C ASP A 162 1.02 -2.04 -6.85
N GLY A 163 0.49 -2.60 -7.94
CA GLY A 163 1.27 -3.40 -8.87
C GLY A 163 1.85 -2.58 -10.01
N PHE A 164 2.53 -3.27 -10.92
CA PHE A 164 2.93 -2.71 -12.20
C PHE A 164 1.70 -2.20 -12.97
N LEU A 165 1.78 -0.98 -13.50
CA LEU A 165 0.77 -0.43 -14.39
C LEU A 165 1.07 -0.91 -15.83
N PRO A 166 0.18 -1.70 -16.48
CA PRO A 166 0.42 -2.18 -17.83
C PRO A 166 0.69 -1.05 -18.82
N GLU A 167 1.62 -1.28 -19.76
CA GLU A 167 2.09 -0.30 -20.75
C GLU A 167 0.96 0.27 -21.61
N PHE A 168 -0.10 -0.53 -21.80
CA PHE A 168 -1.32 -0.11 -22.48
C PHE A 168 -1.90 1.20 -21.92
N TYR A 169 -1.80 1.43 -20.61
CA TYR A 169 -2.36 2.61 -19.96
C TYR A 169 -1.41 3.82 -19.96
N HIS A 170 -0.10 3.61 -20.21
CA HIS A 170 0.92 4.66 -20.04
C HIS A 170 0.64 5.94 -20.85
N PRO A 171 0.15 5.89 -22.11
CA PRO A 171 -0.11 7.11 -22.88
C PRO A 171 -1.17 8.04 -22.26
N GLN A 172 -2.03 7.53 -21.39
CA GLN A 172 -3.08 8.30 -20.72
C GLN A 172 -2.72 8.67 -19.27
N LEU A 173 -1.59 8.18 -18.73
CA LEU A 173 -1.16 8.49 -17.37
C LEU A 173 -0.48 9.86 -17.32
N PRO A 174 -0.63 10.60 -16.20
CA PRO A 174 0.27 11.69 -15.87
C PRO A 174 1.74 11.23 -15.89
N ALA A 175 2.65 12.10 -16.36
CA ALA A 175 4.07 11.76 -16.54
C ALA A 175 4.75 11.27 -15.24
N GLU A 176 4.35 11.81 -14.09
CA GLU A 176 4.93 11.49 -12.78
C GLU A 176 4.26 10.27 -12.10
N MET A 177 3.27 9.64 -12.73
CA MET A 177 2.57 8.49 -12.14
C MET A 177 3.56 7.34 -11.87
N PRO A 178 3.70 6.86 -10.62
CA PRO A 178 4.49 5.67 -10.34
C PRO A 178 3.87 4.47 -11.04
N THR A 179 4.65 3.78 -11.89
CA THR A 179 4.19 2.61 -12.68
C THR A 179 4.76 1.28 -12.19
N TRP A 180 5.52 1.29 -11.10
CA TRP A 180 6.26 0.17 -10.55
C TRP A 180 5.63 -0.35 -9.25
N PRO A 181 5.79 -1.64 -8.94
CA PRO A 181 5.15 -2.24 -7.77
C PRO A 181 5.82 -1.83 -6.47
N TYR A 182 5.00 -1.66 -5.42
CA TYR A 182 5.48 -1.40 -4.06
C TYR A 182 4.49 -1.93 -3.03
N ALA A 183 4.93 -2.00 -1.77
CA ALA A 183 4.04 -2.15 -0.62
C ALA A 183 4.62 -1.44 0.61
N VAL A 184 3.77 -0.78 1.39
CA VAL A 184 4.08 -0.18 2.69
C VAL A 184 3.10 -0.71 3.72
N ALA A 185 3.60 -1.42 4.72
CA ALA A 185 2.85 -1.95 5.85
C ALA A 185 3.13 -1.13 7.10
N LEU A 186 2.06 -0.74 7.81
CA LEU A 186 2.10 0.00 9.07
C LEU A 186 1.31 -0.76 10.13
N VAL A 187 1.88 -0.91 11.32
CA VAL A 187 1.18 -1.39 12.51
C VAL A 187 0.73 -0.17 13.31
N ILE A 188 -0.58 -0.04 13.49
CA ILE A 188 -1.23 1.16 13.99
C ILE A 188 -2.04 0.81 15.24
N GLU A 189 -1.91 1.64 16.26
CA GLU A 189 -2.65 1.54 17.52
C GLU A 189 -3.28 2.90 17.86
N ALA A 190 -4.26 2.89 18.77
CA ALA A 190 -4.84 4.13 19.29
C ALA A 190 -3.77 4.93 20.05
N GLY A 191 -3.71 6.24 19.79
CA GLY A 191 -2.75 7.14 20.44
C GLY A 191 -2.71 8.50 19.77
N ASP A 192 -1.70 9.29 20.10
CA ASP A 192 -1.59 10.69 19.72
C ASP A 192 -0.17 11.16 19.33
N ASP A 193 0.75 10.22 19.10
CA ASP A 193 2.12 10.49 18.65
C ASP A 193 2.13 11.25 17.32
N TRP A 194 1.22 10.86 16.42
CA TRP A 194 1.03 11.49 15.12
C TRP A 194 -0.37 12.05 14.99
N GLN A 195 -0.46 13.29 14.53
CA GLN A 195 -1.72 13.96 14.22
C GLN A 195 -1.75 14.31 12.74
N CYS A 196 -2.93 14.14 12.14
CA CYS A 196 -3.18 14.55 10.77
C CYS A 196 -4.41 15.47 10.70
N GLU A 197 -4.30 16.54 9.93
CA GLU A 197 -5.40 17.45 9.61
C GLU A 197 -5.49 17.69 8.11
N THR A 198 -6.69 17.59 7.56
CA THR A 198 -6.94 17.89 6.14
C THR A 198 -7.20 19.38 5.95
N GLN A 199 -6.56 19.99 4.96
CA GLN A 199 -6.89 21.34 4.50
C GLN A 199 -7.33 21.29 3.03
N PRO A 200 -8.34 22.08 2.62
CA PRO A 200 -8.66 22.22 1.20
C PRO A 200 -7.43 22.66 0.43
N ALA A 201 -7.16 22.01 -0.70
CA ALA A 201 -6.05 22.34 -1.56
C ALA A 201 -6.49 22.30 -3.02
N ILE A 202 -5.79 23.05 -3.87
CA ILE A 202 -5.96 22.96 -5.32
C ILE A 202 -5.36 21.63 -5.77
N ALA A 203 -6.02 20.96 -6.72
CA ALA A 203 -5.48 19.76 -7.34
C ALA A 203 -4.08 20.04 -7.90
N VAL A 204 -3.10 19.31 -7.40
CA VAL A 204 -1.71 19.39 -7.87
C VAL A 204 -1.41 18.23 -8.81
N ASN A 205 -0.36 18.37 -9.61
CA ASN A 205 0.15 17.29 -10.45
C ASN A 205 0.44 16.02 -9.62
N GLU A 206 0.44 14.87 -10.31
CA GLU A 206 0.82 13.60 -9.72
C GLU A 206 2.24 13.68 -9.13
N THR A 207 2.51 12.91 -8.09
CA THR A 207 3.85 12.84 -7.46
C THR A 207 4.62 11.64 -7.99
N THR A 208 5.94 11.79 -8.13
CA THR A 208 6.89 10.71 -8.51
C THR A 208 6.88 9.51 -7.57
N LEU A 209 6.39 9.70 -6.35
CA LEU A 209 6.27 8.69 -5.32
C LEU A 209 4.80 8.54 -4.88
N PRO A 210 4.35 7.31 -4.59
CA PRO A 210 3.06 7.06 -3.97
C PRO A 210 2.93 7.73 -2.60
N GLN A 211 1.69 8.00 -2.19
CA GLN A 211 1.40 8.74 -0.95
C GLN A 211 1.94 8.05 0.32
N SER A 212 1.90 6.72 0.38
CA SER A 212 2.45 5.92 1.48
C SER A 212 3.98 5.94 1.54
N ILE A 213 4.66 5.99 0.38
CA ILE A 213 6.13 6.11 0.33
C ILE A 213 6.57 7.52 0.71
N LEU A 214 5.86 8.56 0.26
CA LEU A 214 6.09 9.94 0.71
C LEU A 214 5.90 10.07 2.22
N PHE A 215 4.84 9.47 2.75
CA PHE A 215 4.61 9.38 4.20
C PHE A 215 5.79 8.72 4.91
N LEU A 216 6.19 7.53 4.44
CA LEU A 216 7.28 6.76 5.03
C LEU A 216 8.60 7.55 4.99
N GLN A 217 8.88 8.27 3.92
CA GLN A 217 10.07 9.11 3.81
C GLN A 217 10.15 10.11 4.96
N HIS A 218 9.10 10.91 5.17
CA HIS A 218 9.06 11.90 6.24
C HIS A 218 9.03 11.26 7.63
N TYR A 219 8.31 10.15 7.78
CA TYR A 219 8.28 9.38 9.02
C TYR A 219 9.69 8.91 9.43
N LEU A 220 10.48 8.37 8.47
CA LEU A 220 11.85 7.91 8.73
C LEU A 220 12.86 9.05 8.92
N GLN A 221 12.60 10.23 8.38
CA GLN A 221 13.38 11.44 8.66
C GLN A 221 13.15 11.98 10.07
N ASN A 222 12.18 11.45 10.83
CA ASN A 222 11.69 12.04 12.08
C ASN A 222 11.29 13.52 11.91
N ALA A 223 10.63 13.86 10.79
CA ALA A 223 10.18 15.22 10.56
C ALA A 223 9.11 15.63 11.60
N ASP A 224 9.27 16.79 12.23
CA ASP A 224 8.30 17.31 13.22
C ASP A 224 6.93 17.60 12.61
N ALA A 225 6.93 18.08 11.36
CA ALA A 225 5.72 18.27 10.57
C ALA A 225 6.03 18.18 9.07
N PHE A 226 5.06 17.68 8.30
CA PHE A 226 5.13 17.61 6.84
C PHE A 226 3.73 17.63 6.24
N SER A 227 3.64 17.66 4.92
CA SER A 227 2.33 17.68 4.24
C SER A 227 2.36 16.86 2.97
N LEU A 228 1.34 16.03 2.80
CA LEU A 228 1.21 15.15 1.65
C LEU A 228 0.08 15.66 0.74
N PRO A 229 0.32 15.80 -0.56
CA PRO A 229 -0.73 16.20 -1.50
C PRO A 229 -1.75 15.06 -1.68
N GLY A 230 -3.03 15.42 -1.67
CA GLY A 230 -4.14 14.60 -2.13
C GLY A 230 -4.71 15.10 -3.46
N GLU A 231 -5.88 14.61 -3.85
CA GLU A 231 -6.55 15.07 -5.08
C GLU A 231 -7.15 16.49 -4.93
N ARG A 232 -7.83 16.75 -3.80
CA ARG A 232 -8.52 18.03 -3.52
C ARG A 232 -8.24 18.58 -2.12
N VAL A 233 -7.36 17.90 -1.40
CA VAL A 233 -6.99 18.21 -0.02
C VAL A 233 -5.49 18.03 0.14
N GLN A 234 -4.95 18.65 1.17
CA GLN A 234 -3.60 18.41 1.65
C GLN A 234 -3.69 17.81 3.04
N TRP A 235 -2.91 16.76 3.27
CA TRP A 235 -2.86 16.03 4.53
C TRP A 235 -1.66 16.53 5.33
N ARG A 236 -1.91 17.34 6.36
CA ARG A 236 -0.86 17.94 7.18
C ARG A 236 -0.60 17.06 8.39
N TRP A 237 0.60 16.52 8.47
CA TRP A 237 1.04 15.66 9.55
C TRP A 237 1.94 16.43 10.51
N SER A 238 1.78 16.16 11.80
CA SER A 238 2.65 16.69 12.84
C SER A 238 2.85 15.66 13.94
N ARG A 239 4.04 15.64 14.51
CA ARG A 239 4.37 14.87 15.71
C ARG A 239 4.03 15.67 16.96
N ARG A 240 3.55 14.99 18.00
CA ARG A 240 3.32 15.59 19.32
C ARG A 240 4.61 15.65 20.15
#